data_AF-A0A520C6Q2-F1
#
_entry.id   AF-A0A520C6Q2-F1
#
_cell.length_a   1.000
_cell.length_b   1.000
_cell.length_c   1.000
_cell.angle_alpha   90.00
_cell.angle_beta   90.00
_cell.angle_gamma   90.00
#
_symmetry.space_group_name_H-M   'P 1'
#
loop_
_entity.id
_entity.type
_entity.pdbx_description
1 polymer ?
#
loop_
_entity_poly.entity_id
_entity_poly.type
_entity_poly.pdbx_seq_one_letter_code
_entity_poly.pdbx_strand_id
1 'polypeptide(L)'
;DRTEAESVLKGDEFAEAVRYDVYESQNLGIRGVPYFVMDRKYGVSGAQPVQAFTDALTQSFTEWKEAQPKTQITSLNKNNDAVCDENGCEI
;
A
#
# COMPACT_ATOMS: atom_id res chain seq x y z
N ASP A 1 22.32 13.29 10.32
CA ASP A 1 23.07 14.46 10.86
C ASP A 1 23.17 15.55 9.79
N ARG A 2 23.39 16.84 10.13
CA ARG A 2 23.63 17.89 9.12
C ARG A 2 24.88 17.61 8.28
N THR A 3 25.98 17.22 8.93
CA THR A 3 27.25 16.96 8.24
C THR A 3 27.14 15.78 7.29
N GLU A 4 26.40 14.75 7.70
CA GLU A 4 26.06 13.60 6.86
C GLU A 4 25.24 14.02 5.63
N ALA A 5 24.16 14.80 5.82
CA ALA A 5 23.35 15.30 4.71
C ALA A 5 24.18 16.17 3.73
N GLU A 6 25.07 17.03 4.24
CA GLU A 6 25.98 17.81 3.39
C GLU A 6 26.95 16.93 2.60
N SER A 7 27.42 15.82 3.18
CA SER A 7 28.29 14.85 2.50
C SER A 7 27.54 14.15 1.37
N VAL A 8 26.32 13.67 1.66
CA VAL A 8 25.44 13.03 0.68
C VAL A 8 25.15 13.95 -0.49
N LEU A 9 24.78 15.22 -0.23
CA LEU A 9 24.45 16.19 -1.27
C LEU A 9 25.64 16.59 -2.15
N LYS A 10 26.86 16.45 -1.64
CA LYS A 10 28.10 16.70 -2.40
C LYS A 10 28.58 15.47 -3.18
N GLY A 11 28.05 14.29 -2.86
CA GLY A 11 28.36 13.03 -3.52
C GLY A 11 27.21 12.53 -4.39
N ASP A 12 27.32 11.27 -4.81
CA ASP A 12 26.37 10.61 -5.72
C ASP A 12 25.60 9.45 -5.06
N GLU A 13 25.61 9.36 -3.72
CA GLU A 13 25.12 8.21 -2.97
C GLU A 13 23.67 7.80 -3.33
N PHE A 14 22.78 8.78 -3.55
CA PHE A 14 21.39 8.52 -3.97
C PHE A 14 21.12 8.84 -5.45
N ALA A 15 22.14 9.19 -6.23
CA ALA A 15 21.94 9.61 -7.61
C ALA A 15 21.33 8.48 -8.47
N GLU A 16 21.70 7.23 -8.23
CA GLU A 16 21.12 6.08 -8.91
C GLU A 16 19.67 5.82 -8.47
N ALA A 17 19.36 5.92 -7.18
CA ALA A 17 18.01 5.78 -6.66
C ALA A 17 17.07 6.83 -7.28
N VAL A 18 17.48 8.10 -7.36
CA VAL A 18 16.70 9.16 -8.01
C VAL A 18 16.48 8.86 -9.51
N ARG A 19 17.50 8.35 -10.22
CA ARG A 19 17.36 7.95 -11.63
C ARG A 19 16.39 6.78 -11.80
N TYR A 20 16.42 5.83 -10.88
CA TYR A 20 15.50 4.70 -10.87
C TYR A 20 14.05 5.14 -10.66
N ASP A 21 13.78 6.05 -9.73
CA ASP A 21 12.43 6.61 -9.50
C ASP A 21 11.89 7.32 -10.75
N VAL A 22 12.74 8.09 -11.45
CA VAL A 22 12.37 8.72 -12.72
C VAL A 22 12.07 7.68 -13.79
N TYR A 23 12.91 6.65 -13.92
CA TYR A 23 12.71 5.57 -14.88
C TYR A 23 11.42 4.79 -14.61
N GLU A 24 11.13 4.44 -13.36
CA GLU A 24 9.88 3.79 -12.97
C GLU A 24 8.68 4.66 -13.33
N SER A 25 8.73 5.97 -13.06
CA SER A 25 7.65 6.88 -13.42
C SER A 25 7.36 6.89 -14.94
N GLN A 26 8.40 6.84 -15.77
CA GLN A 26 8.28 6.79 -17.22
C GLN A 26 7.67 5.47 -17.69
N ASN A 27 8.08 4.35 -17.09
CA ASN A 27 7.52 3.03 -17.39
C ASN A 27 6.03 2.92 -17.02
N LEU A 28 5.60 3.63 -15.98
CA LEU A 28 4.19 3.77 -15.60
C LEU A 28 3.42 4.79 -16.48
N GLY A 29 4.10 5.44 -17.43
CA GLY A 29 3.49 6.42 -18.34
C GLY A 29 3.29 7.81 -17.73
N ILE A 30 3.90 8.10 -16.58
CA ILE A 30 3.80 9.39 -15.89
C ILE A 30 4.63 10.44 -16.63
N ARG A 31 4.02 11.59 -16.93
CA ARG A 31 4.66 12.70 -17.69
C ARG A 31 4.64 14.04 -16.96
N GLY A 32 4.04 14.10 -15.78
CA GLY A 32 3.88 15.34 -15.01
C GLY A 32 3.63 15.05 -13.54
N VAL A 33 4.02 15.98 -12.69
CA VAL A 33 3.91 15.90 -11.23
C VAL A 33 3.04 17.03 -10.68
N PRO A 34 2.39 16.85 -9.51
CA PRO A 34 2.39 15.66 -8.67
C PRO A 34 1.57 14.52 -9.29
N TYR A 35 1.97 13.26 -9.04
CA TYR A 35 1.28 12.06 -9.49
C TYR A 35 1.27 11.05 -8.36
N PHE A 36 0.15 10.37 -8.15
CA PHE A 36 -0.05 9.40 -7.08
C PHE A 36 -0.50 8.08 -7.69
N VAL A 37 0.15 6.98 -7.30
CA VAL A 37 -0.17 5.63 -7.75
C VAL A 37 -0.66 4.83 -6.55
N MET A 38 -1.86 4.25 -6.64
CA MET A 38 -2.43 3.38 -5.61
C MET A 38 -2.46 1.93 -6.10
N ASP A 39 -1.87 1.03 -5.32
CA ASP A 39 -1.80 -0.42 -5.57
C ASP A 39 -1.27 -0.81 -6.96
N ARG A 40 -0.38 0.01 -7.56
CA ARG A 40 0.10 -0.12 -8.95
C ARG A 40 -1.04 -0.29 -9.99
N LYS A 41 -2.25 0.15 -9.66
CA LYS A 41 -3.46 -0.06 -10.46
C LYS A 41 -4.18 1.25 -10.78
N TYR A 42 -4.25 2.15 -9.81
CA TYR A 42 -4.94 3.44 -9.93
C TYR A 42 -3.95 4.59 -9.92
N GLY A 43 -4.25 5.64 -10.69
CA GLY A 43 -3.43 6.83 -10.80
C GLY A 43 -4.25 8.11 -10.59
N VAL A 44 -3.74 9.03 -9.78
CA VAL A 44 -4.29 10.38 -9.59
C VAL A 44 -3.24 11.39 -10.05
N SER A 45 -3.54 12.12 -11.12
CA SER A 45 -2.63 13.10 -11.72
C SER A 45 -2.99 14.52 -11.30
N GLY A 46 -1.99 15.27 -10.84
CA GLY A 46 -2.11 16.67 -10.44
C GLY A 46 -2.56 16.88 -9.00
N ALA A 47 -2.61 18.15 -8.59
CA ALA A 47 -3.08 18.57 -7.28
C ALA A 47 -4.62 18.53 -7.21
N GLN A 48 -5.17 17.33 -7.09
CA GLN A 48 -6.61 17.11 -7.05
C GLN A 48 -7.24 17.50 -5.70
N PRO A 49 -8.57 17.72 -5.64
CA PRO A 49 -9.27 17.93 -4.38
C PRO A 49 -9.17 16.73 -3.45
N VAL A 50 -9.30 16.97 -2.14
CA VAL A 50 -9.27 15.91 -1.10
C VAL A 50 -10.24 14.77 -1.39
N GLN A 51 -11.46 15.09 -1.87
CA GLN A 51 -12.47 14.08 -2.19
C GLN A 51 -11.97 13.07 -3.23
N ALA A 52 -11.26 13.53 -4.27
CA ALA A 52 -10.73 12.64 -5.31
C ALA A 52 -9.70 11.65 -4.74
N PHE A 53 -8.89 12.08 -3.77
CA PHE A 53 -7.98 11.19 -3.06
C PHE A 53 -8.71 10.19 -2.17
N THR A 54 -9.72 10.63 -1.41
CA THR A 54 -10.55 9.75 -0.59
C THR A 54 -11.22 8.67 -1.41
N ASP A 55 -11.78 9.03 -2.56
CA ASP A 55 -12.44 8.09 -3.47
C ASP A 55 -11.44 7.09 -4.06
N ALA A 56 -10.28 7.57 -4.54
CA ALA A 56 -9.23 6.72 -5.09
C ALA A 56 -8.66 5.73 -4.07
N LEU A 57 -8.42 6.16 -2.83
CA LEU A 57 -7.96 5.30 -1.74
C LEU A 57 -9.02 4.24 -1.38
N THR A 58 -10.29 4.66 -1.25
CA THR A 58 -11.40 3.75 -0.91
C THR A 58 -11.57 2.68 -1.97
N GLN A 59 -11.58 3.08 -3.26
CA GLN A 59 -11.69 2.16 -4.38
C GLN A 59 -10.51 1.18 -4.43
N SER A 60 -9.28 1.70 -4.38
CA SER A 60 -8.07 0.89 -4.43
C SER A 60 -8.01 -0.13 -3.30
N PHE A 61 -8.36 0.28 -2.09
CA PHE A 61 -8.34 -0.60 -0.92
C PHE A 61 -9.44 -1.68 -0.97
N THR A 62 -10.65 -1.31 -1.41
CA THR A 62 -11.78 -2.25 -1.52
C THR A 62 -11.44 -3.39 -2.46
N GLU A 63 -10.94 -3.07 -3.65
CA GLU A 63 -10.57 -4.09 -4.63
C GLU A 63 -9.36 -4.91 -4.22
N TRP A 64 -8.34 -4.28 -3.62
CA TRP A 64 -7.20 -5.00 -3.05
C TRP A 64 -7.67 -6.04 -2.02
N LYS A 65 -8.59 -5.65 -1.13
CA LYS A 65 -9.15 -6.52 -0.07
C LYS A 65 -9.94 -7.68 -0.65
N GLU A 66 -10.71 -7.46 -1.71
CA GLU A 66 -11.45 -8.52 -2.39
C GLU A 66 -10.54 -9.53 -3.08
N ALA A 67 -9.39 -9.08 -3.58
CA ALA A 67 -8.38 -9.94 -4.21
C ALA A 67 -7.54 -10.74 -3.19
N GLN A 68 -7.55 -10.38 -1.90
CA GLN A 68 -6.77 -11.11 -0.90
C GLN A 68 -7.33 -12.52 -0.64
N PRO A 69 -6.47 -13.53 -0.46
CA PRO A 69 -6.90 -14.87 -0.08
C PRO A 69 -7.69 -14.84 1.23
N LYS A 70 -8.93 -15.32 1.19
CA LYS A 70 -9.76 -15.51 2.39
C LYS A 70 -9.34 -16.80 3.08
N THR A 71 -8.32 -16.73 3.93
CA THR A 71 -7.91 -17.87 4.74
C THR A 71 -8.99 -18.16 5.78
N GLN A 72 -9.68 -19.29 5.62
CA GLN A 72 -10.55 -19.81 6.66
C GLN A 72 -9.70 -20.54 7.68
N ILE A 73 -9.76 -20.11 8.95
CA ILE A 73 -9.08 -20.82 10.03
C ILE A 73 -9.79 -22.16 10.22
N THR A 74 -9.12 -23.25 9.87
CA THR A 74 -9.61 -24.59 10.20
C THR A 74 -9.30 -24.88 11.66
N SER A 75 -10.32 -25.07 12.48
CA SER A 75 -10.16 -25.51 13.86
C SER A 75 -9.61 -26.94 13.87
N LEU A 76 -8.49 -27.16 14.57
CA LEU A 76 -7.86 -28.47 14.74
C LEU A 76 -8.39 -29.25 15.96
N ASN A 77 -9.35 -28.69 16.69
CA ASN A 77 -9.96 -29.37 17.83
C ASN A 77 -10.76 -30.57 17.32
N LYS A 78 -10.22 -31.78 17.55
CA LYS A 78 -10.83 -33.07 17.18
C LYS A 78 -11.78 -33.64 18.23
N ASN A 79 -12.00 -32.92 19.33
CA ASN A 79 -12.87 -33.34 20.41
C ASN A 79 -13.98 -32.31 20.58
N ASN A 80 -15.18 -32.80 20.90
CA ASN A 80 -16.41 -32.06 21.13
C ASN A 80 -16.35 -31.24 22.44
N ASP A 81 -15.19 -30.63 22.73
CA ASP A 81 -14.95 -29.84 23.92
C ASP A 81 -15.59 -28.46 23.70
N ALA A 82 -16.45 -28.06 24.64
CA ALA A 82 -17.29 -26.87 24.62
C ALA A 82 -16.64 -25.68 23.90
N VAL A 83 -17.17 -25.34 22.72
CA VAL A 83 -16.77 -24.14 21.98
C VAL A 83 -17.57 -22.98 22.54
N CYS A 84 -16.85 -22.03 23.14
CA CYS A 84 -17.42 -20.75 23.53
C CYS A 84 -17.46 -19.83 22.31
N ASP A 85 -18.65 -19.40 21.91
CA ASP A 85 -18.81 -18.33 20.93
C ASP A 85 -19.24 -17.02 21.61
N GLU A 86 -19.53 -16.00 20.80
CA GLU A 86 -20.00 -14.69 21.27
C GLU A 86 -21.35 -14.75 22.02
N ASN A 87 -22.06 -15.86 21.92
CA ASN A 87 -23.33 -16.13 22.60
C ASN A 87 -23.16 -17.02 23.84
N GLY A 88 -21.95 -17.48 24.13
CA GLY A 88 -21.60 -18.21 25.36
C GLY A 88 -21.00 -19.59 25.11
N CYS A 89 -20.59 -20.24 26.20
CA CYS A 89 -20.13 -21.63 26.17
C CYS A 89 -21.31 -22.54 26.48
N GLU A 90 -21.75 -23.34 25.50
CA GLU A 90 -22.62 -24.48 25.81
C GLU A 90 -21.76 -25.60 26.42
N ILE A 91 -22.09 -25.95 27.68
CA ILE A 91 -21.48 -27.02 28.47
C ILE A 91 -22.25 -28.32 28.29
#